data_AF-A0A2W7PS30-F1
#
_entry.id   AF-A0A2W7PS30-F1
#
_cell.length_a   1.000
_cell.length_b   1.000
_cell.length_c   1.000
_cell.angle_alpha   90.00
_cell.angle_beta   90.00
_cell.angle_gamma   90.00
#
_symmetry.space_group_name_H-M   'P 1'
#
loop_
_entity.id
_entity.type
_entity.pdbx_description
1 polymer ?
#
loop_
_entity_poly.entity_id
_entity_poly.type
_entity_poly.pdbx_seq_one_letter_code
_entity_poly.pdbx_strand_id
1 'polypeptide(L)'
;MSRTFRLTRRAEASLTKIARWTIKNFGLRQAELYELELLNRCTEVLNGQAHSQSCAILVDDADDLRFVRAGEHFLVFLDQPDEVVIVDILHSRSDLSRHEAGLLALKNDGI
;
A
#
# COMPACT_ATOMS: atom_id res chain seq x y z
N MET A 1 14.50 -16.39 9.48
CA MET A 1 13.09 -16.72 9.20
C MET A 1 12.68 -15.99 7.93
N SER A 2 11.90 -16.60 7.05
CA SER A 2 11.29 -15.90 5.90
C SER A 2 10.00 -15.26 6.37
N ARG A 3 9.87 -13.93 6.26
CA ARG A 3 8.60 -13.24 6.50
C ARG A 3 7.62 -13.56 5.38
N THR A 4 6.34 -13.75 5.68
CA THR A 4 5.30 -13.89 4.66
C THR A 4 4.85 -12.52 4.16
N PHE A 5 4.24 -12.51 2.97
CA PHE A 5 3.69 -11.32 2.36
C PHE A 5 2.30 -11.63 1.84
N ARG A 6 1.30 -10.79 2.16
CA ARG A 6 -0.04 -10.91 1.60
C ARG A 6 -0.70 -9.56 1.34
N LEU A 7 -1.63 -9.56 0.40
CA LEU A 7 -2.54 -8.45 0.14
C LEU A 7 -3.87 -8.72 0.85
N THR A 8 -4.50 -7.68 1.42
CA THR A 8 -5.92 -7.77 1.76
C THR A 8 -6.77 -7.74 0.48
N ARG A 9 -8.03 -8.19 0.56
CA ARG A 9 -8.98 -8.05 -0.57
C ARG A 9 -9.14 -6.61 -1.03
N ARG A 10 -9.01 -5.66 -0.10
CA ARG A 10 -9.06 -4.22 -0.39
C ARG A 10 -7.85 -3.80 -1.22
N ALA A 11 -6.64 -4.18 -0.82
CA ALA A 11 -5.43 -3.92 -1.57
C ALA A 11 -5.47 -4.54 -2.98
N GLU A 12 -5.96 -5.78 -3.12
CA GLU A 12 -6.16 -6.43 -4.42
C GLU A 12 -7.13 -5.66 -5.33
N ALA A 13 -8.24 -5.17 -4.76
CA ALA A 13 -9.21 -4.37 -5.49
C ALA A 13 -8.63 -3.02 -5.94
N SER A 14 -7.87 -2.35 -5.07
CA SER A 14 -7.15 -1.11 -5.39
C SER A 14 -6.12 -1.34 -6.50
N LEU A 15 -5.29 -2.38 -6.37
CA LEU A 15 -4.31 -2.77 -7.39
C LEU A 15 -4.96 -3.03 -8.75
N THR A 16 -6.05 -3.82 -8.77
CA THR A 16 -6.80 -4.11 -9.99
C THR A 16 -7.38 -2.85 -10.62
N LYS A 17 -7.93 -1.94 -9.81
CA LYS A 17 -8.49 -0.66 -10.28
C LYS A 17 -7.41 0.21 -10.91
N ILE A 18 -6.26 0.34 -10.25
CA ILE A 18 -5.11 1.11 -10.75
C ILE A 18 -4.62 0.51 -12.06
N ALA A 19 -4.37 -0.81 -12.11
CA ALA A 19 -3.90 -1.49 -13.32
C ALA A 19 -4.86 -1.27 -14.51
N ARG A 20 -6.17 -1.46 -14.31
CA ARG A 20 -7.18 -1.23 -15.36
C ARG A 20 -7.18 0.21 -15.87
N TRP A 21 -7.08 1.18 -14.95
CA TRP A 21 -7.01 2.57 -15.32
C TRP A 21 -5.71 2.90 -16.07
N THR A 22 -4.56 2.42 -15.59
CA THR A 22 -3.26 2.61 -16.25
C THR A 22 -3.26 2.02 -17.67
N ILE A 23 -3.75 0.80 -17.85
CA ILE A 23 -3.88 0.17 -19.19
C ILE A 23 -4.77 1.02 -20.09
N LYS A 24 -5.92 1.48 -19.58
CA LYS A 24 -6.89 2.27 -20.36
C LYS A 24 -6.31 3.62 -20.81
N ASN A 25 -5.54 4.30 -19.96
CA ASN A 25 -5.09 5.67 -20.22
C ASN A 25 -3.68 5.75 -20.83
N PHE A 26 -2.81 4.78 -20.55
CA PHE A 26 -1.39 4.80 -20.92
C PHE A 26 -0.90 3.54 -21.65
N GLY A 27 -1.73 2.50 -21.74
CA GLY A 27 -1.40 1.25 -22.42
C GLY A 27 -0.68 0.22 -21.53
N LEU A 28 -0.56 -1.00 -22.06
CA LEU A 28 -0.07 -2.17 -21.33
C LEU A 28 1.37 -2.00 -20.84
N ARG A 29 2.26 -1.47 -21.68
CA ARG A 29 3.67 -1.28 -21.33
C ARG A 29 3.85 -0.43 -20.06
N GLN A 30 3.01 0.57 -19.85
CA GLN A 30 3.09 1.36 -18.62
C GLN A 30 2.50 0.64 -17.41
N ALA A 31 1.52 -0.22 -17.60
CA ALA A 31 1.03 -1.05 -16.51
C ALA A 31 2.08 -2.07 -16.03
N GLU A 32 2.86 -2.65 -16.96
CA GLU A 32 3.97 -3.57 -16.62
C GLU A 32 5.10 -2.88 -15.85
N LEU A 33 5.49 -1.66 -16.28
CA LEU A 33 6.51 -0.87 -15.56
C LEU A 33 6.03 -0.48 -14.16
N TYR A 34 4.75 -0.12 -14.03
CA TYR A 34 4.13 0.18 -12.75
C TYR A 34 4.08 -1.05 -11.82
N GLU A 35 3.72 -2.22 -12.35
CA GLU A 35 3.74 -3.48 -11.61
C GLU A 35 5.13 -3.78 -11.05
N LEU A 36 6.17 -3.64 -11.89
CA LEU A 36 7.55 -3.86 -11.47
C LEU A 36 7.98 -2.90 -10.35
N GLU A 37 7.59 -1.62 -10.44
CA GLU A 37 7.86 -0.63 -9.39
C GLU A 37 7.21 -1.02 -8.05
N LEU A 38 5.95 -1.45 -8.09
CA LEU A 38 5.24 -1.93 -6.88
C LEU A 38 5.90 -3.18 -6.30
N LEU A 39 6.24 -4.17 -7.13
CA LEU A 39 6.87 -5.42 -6.68
C LEU A 39 8.22 -5.16 -6.02
N ASN A 40 9.04 -4.29 -6.60
CA ASN A 40 10.31 -3.87 -6.02
C ASN A 40 10.09 -3.25 -4.65
N ARG A 41 9.10 -2.35 -4.52
CA ARG A 41 8.80 -1.74 -3.22
C ARG A 41 8.28 -2.74 -2.19
N CYS A 42 7.41 -3.66 -2.58
CA CYS A 42 6.93 -4.72 -1.70
C CYS A 42 8.09 -5.59 -1.20
N THR A 43 9.08 -5.87 -2.05
CA THR A 43 10.29 -6.62 -1.69
C THR A 43 11.14 -5.84 -0.68
N GLU A 44 11.34 -4.53 -0.89
CA GLU A 44 12.05 -3.68 0.07
C GLU A 44 11.34 -3.63 1.44
N VAL A 45 10.00 -3.59 1.45
CA VAL A 45 9.21 -3.64 2.70
C VAL A 45 9.39 -5.00 3.37
N LEU A 46 9.26 -6.10 2.63
CA LEU A 46 9.42 -7.46 3.18
C LEU A 46 10.80 -7.67 3.82
N ASN A 47 11.84 -7.11 3.21
CA ASN A 47 13.21 -7.18 3.70
C ASN A 47 13.54 -6.17 4.81
N GLY A 48 12.60 -5.30 5.20
CA GLY A 48 12.85 -4.24 6.18
C GLY A 48 13.80 -3.15 5.68
N GLN A 49 13.95 -3.00 4.36
CA GLN A 49 14.84 -2.04 3.71
C GLN A 49 14.11 -0.76 3.28
N ALA A 50 12.78 -0.81 3.19
CA ALA A 50 11.96 0.34 2.84
C ALA A 50 11.93 1.39 3.97
N HIS A 51 12.33 2.62 3.65
CA HIS A 51 12.11 3.75 4.56
C HIS A 51 10.63 4.10 4.62
N SER A 52 9.96 3.69 5.70
CA SER A 52 8.52 3.83 5.91
C SER A 52 8.21 4.73 7.10
N GLN A 53 7.06 5.38 7.04
CA GLN A 53 6.55 6.27 8.09
C GLN A 53 5.39 5.60 8.83
N SER A 54 5.30 5.80 10.14
CA SER A 54 4.15 5.35 10.92
C SER A 54 2.92 6.21 10.61
N CYS A 55 1.76 5.58 10.50
CA CYS A 55 0.47 6.24 10.39
C CYS A 55 0.04 6.92 11.71
N ALA A 56 0.69 6.64 12.84
CA ALA A 56 0.46 7.35 14.09
C ALA A 56 0.74 8.87 13.98
N ILE A 57 1.52 9.30 12.99
CA ILE A 57 1.71 10.72 12.66
C ILE A 57 0.39 11.37 12.17
N LEU A 58 -0.54 10.56 11.65
CA LEU A 58 -1.78 11.01 11.02
C LEU A 58 -3.04 10.62 11.81
N VAL A 59 -3.02 9.48 12.53
CA VAL A 59 -4.18 8.93 13.25
C VAL A 59 -3.74 8.29 14.56
N ASP A 60 -4.33 8.72 15.68
CA ASP A 60 -4.14 8.10 17.00
C ASP A 60 -4.61 6.62 17.00
N ASP A 61 -3.84 5.76 17.68
CA ASP A 61 -3.99 4.30 17.77
C ASP A 61 -3.68 3.50 16.49
N ALA A 62 -2.87 4.05 15.57
CA ALA A 62 -2.43 3.39 14.33
C ALA A 62 -0.94 2.99 14.34
N ASP A 63 -0.38 2.67 15.52
CA ASP A 63 1.07 2.49 15.72
C ASP A 63 1.69 1.40 14.83
N ASP A 64 0.94 0.32 14.57
CA ASP A 64 1.39 -0.80 13.75
C ASP A 64 1.22 -0.57 12.25
N LEU A 65 0.47 0.47 11.87
CA LEU A 65 0.21 0.81 10.48
C LEU A 65 1.28 1.76 9.95
N ARG A 66 1.83 1.42 8.79
CA ARG A 66 2.91 2.16 8.15
C ARG A 66 2.56 2.45 6.71
N PHE A 67 3.20 3.47 6.14
CA PHE A 67 3.12 3.73 4.71
C PHE A 67 4.48 4.00 4.09
N VAL A 68 4.59 3.66 2.81
CA VAL A 68 5.77 3.94 1.99
C VAL A 68 5.34 4.36 0.58
N ARG A 69 6.08 5.29 -0.04
CA ARG A 69 5.74 5.86 -1.35
C ARG A 69 6.35 5.08 -2.52
N ALA A 70 5.55 4.39 -3.33
CA ALA A 70 5.96 3.81 -4.61
C ALA A 70 5.48 4.70 -5.77
N GLY A 71 6.39 5.50 -6.36
CA GLY A 71 6.04 6.42 -7.44
C GLY A 71 5.00 7.45 -7.03
N GLU A 72 3.86 7.46 -7.72
CA GLU A 72 2.69 8.30 -7.39
C GLU A 72 1.72 7.64 -6.40
N HIS A 73 2.07 6.50 -5.82
CA HIS A 73 1.22 5.74 -4.90
C HIS A 73 1.86 5.58 -3.51
N PHE A 74 1.02 5.28 -2.53
CA PHE A 74 1.40 4.88 -1.18
C PHE A 74 0.94 3.45 -0.94
N LEU A 75 1.85 2.59 -0.51
CA LEU A 75 1.53 1.29 0.06
C LEU A 75 1.27 1.51 1.55
N VAL A 76 0.10 1.12 2.02
CA VAL A 76 -0.26 1.13 3.44
C VAL A 76 -0.21 -0.31 3.94
N PHE A 77 0.51 -0.57 5.04
CA PHE A 77 0.82 -1.92 5.46
C PHE A 77 1.02 -2.07 6.97
N LEU A 78 0.82 -3.29 7.47
CA LEU A 78 1.24 -3.71 8.81
C LEU A 78 2.59 -4.39 8.71
N ASP A 79 3.53 -4.00 9.57
CA ASP A 79 4.90 -4.49 9.59
C ASP A 79 5.13 -5.40 10.81
N GLN A 80 4.66 -6.64 10.74
CA GLN A 80 4.72 -7.60 11.84
C GLN A 80 5.99 -8.46 11.79
N PRO A 81 6.49 -9.00 12.91
CA PRO A 81 7.77 -9.72 12.95
C PRO A 81 7.91 -10.86 11.92
N ASP A 82 6.81 -11.55 11.63
CA ASP A 82 6.73 -12.73 10.76
C ASP A 82 5.96 -12.49 9.45
N GLU A 83 5.21 -11.39 9.34
CA GLU A 83 4.37 -11.09 8.16
C GLU A 83 4.40 -9.60 7.79
N VAL A 84 4.31 -9.31 6.48
CA VAL A 84 3.90 -8.01 5.95
C VAL A 84 2.52 -8.13 5.33
N VAL A 85 1.60 -7.28 5.78
CA VAL A 85 0.23 -7.22 5.25
C VAL A 85 0.02 -5.91 4.53
N ILE A 86 -0.12 -5.92 3.20
CA ILE A 86 -0.54 -4.72 2.48
C ILE A 86 -2.05 -4.54 2.67
N VAL A 87 -2.40 -3.46 3.33
CA VAL A 87 -3.76 -3.11 3.70
C VAL A 87 -4.46 -2.37 2.57
N ASP A 88 -3.77 -1.44 1.91
CA ASP A 88 -4.30 -0.71 0.75
C ASP A 88 -3.18 -0.11 -0.13
N ILE A 89 -3.55 0.30 -1.35
CA ILE A 89 -2.68 1.03 -2.29
C ILE A 89 -3.40 2.31 -2.70
N LEU A 90 -2.84 3.45 -2.33
CA LEU A 90 -3.50 4.76 -2.46
C LEU A 90 -2.76 5.64 -3.45
N HIS A 91 -3.46 6.37 -4.30
CA HIS A 91 -2.85 7.31 -5.23
C HIS A 91 -2.67 8.69 -4.57
N SER A 92 -1.44 9.20 -4.55
CA SER A 92 -1.04 10.43 -3.84
C SER A 92 -1.85 11.70 -4.15
N ARG A 93 -2.45 11.82 -5.34
CA ARG A 93 -3.17 13.02 -5.80
C ARG A 93 -4.68 12.86 -5.72
N SER A 94 -5.16 11.66 -6.00
CA SER A 94 -6.60 11.37 -6.09
C SER A 94 -7.19 10.97 -4.75
N ASP A 95 -6.35 10.46 -3.84
CA ASP A 95 -6.78 9.86 -2.60
C ASP A 95 -6.38 10.68 -1.36
N LEU A 96 -6.06 11.98 -1.47
CA LEU A 96 -5.66 12.77 -0.29
C LEU A 96 -6.77 12.83 0.78
N SER A 97 -8.03 13.01 0.37
CA SER A 97 -9.21 12.92 1.24
C SER A 97 -9.62 11.47 1.55
N ARG A 98 -9.24 10.51 0.70
CA ARG A 98 -9.37 9.06 0.98
C ARG A 98 -8.28 8.54 1.91
N HIS A 99 -7.19 9.27 2.09
CA HIS A 99 -6.09 8.96 3.01
C HIS A 99 -6.63 9.07 4.43
N GLU A 100 -7.25 10.21 4.75
CA GLU A 100 -7.92 10.44 6.03
C GLU A 100 -9.04 9.41 6.26
N ALA A 101 -9.96 9.27 5.30
CA ALA A 101 -11.09 8.35 5.43
C ALA A 101 -10.70 6.85 5.42
N GLY A 102 -9.64 6.50 4.69
CA GLY A 102 -9.12 5.13 4.58
C GLY A 102 -8.40 4.71 5.86
N LEU A 103 -7.59 5.59 6.44
CA LEU A 103 -6.99 5.37 7.76
C LEU A 103 -8.08 5.26 8.84
N LEU A 104 -9.12 6.10 8.79
CA LEU A 104 -10.30 6.01 9.67
C LEU A 104 -11.12 4.73 9.45
N ALA A 105 -11.26 4.24 8.22
CA ALA A 105 -12.00 3.00 7.92
C ALA A 105 -11.27 1.76 8.44
N LEU A 106 -9.93 1.75 8.38
CA LEU A 106 -9.11 0.67 8.93
C LEU A 106 -9.19 0.57 10.47
N LYS A 107 -9.42 1.70 11.15
CA LYS A 107 -9.72 1.75 12.59
C LYS A 107 -11.06 1.08 12.94
N ASN A 108 -12.04 1.13 12.04
CA ASN A 108 -13.40 0.62 12.30
C ASN A 108 -13.58 -0.87 11.93
N ASP A 109 -12.72 -1.43 11.08
CA ASP A 109 -12.80 -2.82 10.63
C ASP A 109 -12.13 -3.83 11.58
N GLY A 110 -11.62 -3.38 12.74
CA GLY A 110 -11.20 -4.24 13.85
C GLY A 110 -10.28 -5.38 13.43
N ILE A 111 -9.04 -5.05 13.05
CA ILE A 111 -7.94 -6.02 13.09
C ILE A 111 -7.46 -6.14 14.53
#